data_AF-A0A963QYA1-F1
#
_entry.id   AF-A0A963QYA1-F1
#
_cell.length_a   1.000
_cell.length_b   1.000
_cell.length_c   1.000
_cell.angle_alpha   90.00
_cell.angle_beta   90.00
_cell.angle_gamma   90.00
#
_symmetry.space_group_name_H-M   'P 1'
#
loop_
_entity.id
_entity.type
_entity.pdbx_description
1 polymer ?
#
loop_
_entity_poly.entity_id
_entity_poly.type
_entity_poly.pdbx_seq_one_letter_code
_entity_poly.pdbx_strand_id
1 'polypeptide(L)'
;MFRPIRSTALLLALGMTVLAGCAEQGAAPGRAGDKLATAARQDADEFLVVDCLLPSQVRKLGRQASYLAPRRPIKTSVGDCEIRGGEYV
;
A
#
# COMPACT_ATOMS: atom_id res chain seq x y z
N MET A 1 -50.92 26.38 -10.33
CA MET A 1 -50.28 27.52 -9.62
C MET A 1 -49.71 27.04 -8.27
N PHE A 2 -48.58 26.33 -8.24
CA PHE A 2 -47.79 26.08 -7.01
C PHE A 2 -46.30 25.90 -7.35
N ARG A 3 -45.62 27.05 -7.43
CA ARG A 3 -44.26 27.34 -6.92
C ARG A 3 -43.09 26.45 -7.44
N PRO A 4 -42.52 26.77 -8.63
CA PRO A 4 -41.13 26.38 -8.96
C PRO A 4 -40.10 26.93 -7.95
N ILE A 5 -40.49 27.94 -7.16
CA ILE A 5 -39.70 28.58 -6.10
C ILE A 5 -39.33 27.62 -4.96
N ARG A 6 -40.13 26.57 -4.69
CA ARG A 6 -39.82 25.58 -3.65
C ARG A 6 -38.74 24.59 -4.09
N SER A 7 -38.67 24.29 -5.39
CA SER A 7 -37.70 23.35 -5.97
C SER A 7 -36.32 23.98 -6.07
N THR A 8 -36.24 25.26 -6.48
CA THR A 8 -34.97 26.01 -6.53
C THR A 8 -34.38 26.25 -5.14
N ALA A 9 -35.22 26.52 -4.13
CA ALA A 9 -34.77 26.65 -2.74
C ALA A 9 -34.21 25.34 -2.18
N LEU A 10 -34.81 24.20 -2.53
CA LEU A 10 -34.35 22.87 -2.12
C LEU A 10 -32.98 22.52 -2.76
N LEU A 11 -32.81 22.84 -4.05
CA LEU A 11 -31.56 22.61 -4.79
C LEU A 11 -30.42 23.51 -4.27
N LEU A 12 -30.69 24.77 -3.92
CA LEU A 12 -29.70 25.67 -3.32
C LEU A 12 -29.28 25.21 -1.91
N ALA A 13 -30.23 24.71 -1.11
CA ALA A 13 -29.93 24.21 0.24
C ALA A 13 -29.04 22.95 0.21
N LEU A 14 -29.29 22.02 -0.73
CA LEU A 14 -28.47 20.82 -0.89
C LEU A 14 -27.03 21.14 -1.34
N GLY A 15 -26.86 22.16 -2.19
CA GLY A 15 -25.54 22.61 -2.63
C GLY A 15 -24.70 23.19 -1.50
N MET A 16 -25.31 23.98 -0.60
CA MET A 16 -24.61 24.59 0.55
C MET A 16 -24.08 23.55 1.55
N THR A 17 -24.78 22.43 1.77
CA THR A 17 -24.33 21.39 2.70
C THR A 17 -23.09 20.62 2.23
N VAL A 18 -22.81 20.60 0.92
CA VAL A 18 -21.66 19.86 0.37
C VAL A 18 -20.32 20.59 0.59
N LEU A 19 -20.33 21.92 0.73
CA LEU A 19 -19.09 22.69 0.91
C LEU A 19 -18.54 22.73 2.35
N ALA A 20 -19.29 22.28 3.36
CA ALA A 20 -18.88 22.36 4.77
C ALA A 20 -18.11 21.11 5.28
N GLY A 21 -17.81 20.14 4.42
CA GLY A 21 -17.30 18.81 4.82
C GLY A 21 -15.79 18.67 5.06
N CYS A 22 -14.99 19.74 5.00
CA CYS A 22 -13.52 19.64 5.13
C CYS A 22 -12.98 20.46 6.31
N ALA A 23 -13.17 19.98 7.54
CA ALA A 23 -12.25 20.26 8.66
C ALA A 23 -12.64 19.43 9.90
N GLU A 24 -12.27 18.15 9.93
CA GLU A 24 -12.20 17.44 11.21
C GLU A 24 -11.03 16.45 11.20
N GLN A 25 -9.88 16.92 11.66
CA GLN A 25 -8.74 16.08 12.04
C GLN A 25 -8.05 16.74 13.23
N GLY A 26 -8.53 16.37 14.42
CA GLY A 26 -7.83 16.63 15.67
C GLY A 26 -6.51 15.85 15.71
N ALA A 27 -5.40 16.57 15.62
CA ALA A 27 -4.07 16.04 15.91
C ALA A 27 -3.66 16.46 17.33
N ALA A 28 -3.78 15.53 18.28
CA ALA A 28 -3.20 15.68 19.62
C ALA A 28 -1.68 15.40 19.55
N PRO A 29 -0.80 16.33 19.99
CA PRO A 29 0.64 16.12 19.95
C PRO A 29 1.06 15.37 21.22
N GLY A 30 1.11 14.04 21.17
CA GLY A 30 1.50 13.26 22.36
C GLY A 30 1.94 11.82 22.15
N ARG A 31 1.99 11.31 20.91
CA ARG A 31 2.42 9.92 20.60
C ARG A 31 3.24 9.78 19.32
N ALA A 32 3.85 10.88 18.86
CA ALA A 32 4.64 10.88 17.63
C ALA A 32 6.06 10.31 17.82
N GLY A 33 6.64 10.42 19.03
CA GLY A 33 8.02 10.01 19.30
C GLY A 33 8.25 8.50 19.21
N ASP A 34 7.37 7.70 19.82
CA ASP A 34 7.56 6.24 19.90
C ASP A 34 7.31 5.53 18.56
N LYS A 35 6.37 6.08 17.76
CA LYS A 35 6.09 5.55 16.42
C LYS A 35 7.22 5.85 15.44
N LEU A 36 7.87 7.01 15.57
CA LEU A 36 8.99 7.38 14.70
C LEU A 36 10.22 6.52 14.96
N ALA A 37 10.52 6.23 16.24
CA ALA A 37 11.65 5.38 16.61
C ALA A 37 11.44 3.90 16.20
N THR A 38 10.21 3.40 16.28
CA THR A 38 9.88 2.04 15.83
C THR A 38 9.89 1.95 14.30
N ALA A 39 9.30 2.92 13.61
CA ALA A 39 9.32 2.98 12.14
C ALA A 39 10.75 3.06 11.59
N ALA A 40 11.59 3.94 12.16
CA ALA A 40 12.98 4.08 11.75
C ALA A 40 13.82 2.81 11.98
N ARG A 41 13.46 1.98 12.97
CA ARG A 41 14.14 0.69 13.20
C ARG A 41 13.66 -0.40 12.22
N GLN A 42 12.38 -0.40 11.87
CA GLN A 42 11.84 -1.27 10.83
C GLN A 42 12.43 -0.95 9.45
N ASP A 43 12.61 0.34 9.14
CA ASP A 43 13.27 0.76 7.89
C ASP A 43 14.72 0.26 7.80
N ALA A 44 15.45 0.22 8.93
CA ALA A 44 16.86 -0.20 8.92
C ALA A 44 17.05 -1.69 8.61
N ASP A 45 16.15 -2.55 9.10
CA ASP A 45 16.19 -3.99 8.84
C ASP A 45 15.85 -4.31 7.38
N GLU A 46 15.05 -3.48 6.71
CA GLU A 46 14.71 -3.61 5.29
C GLU A 46 15.96 -3.54 4.38
N PHE A 47 16.96 -2.76 4.76
CA PHE A 47 18.21 -2.56 4.00
C PHE A 47 19.28 -3.63 4.27
N LEU A 48 19.02 -4.61 5.13
CA LEU A 48 19.95 -5.69 5.38
C LEU A 48 20.07 -6.58 4.12
N VAL A 49 21.30 -6.81 3.66
CA VAL A 49 21.54 -7.68 2.49
C VAL A 49 21.54 -9.14 2.92
N VAL A 50 20.60 -9.92 2.40
CA VAL A 50 20.41 -11.35 2.70
C VAL A 50 20.55 -12.23 1.46
N ASP A 51 20.78 -13.53 1.65
CA ASP A 51 20.67 -14.52 0.58
C ASP A 51 19.19 -14.86 0.36
N CYS A 52 18.59 -14.23 -0.64
CA CYS A 52 17.20 -14.47 -1.00
C CYS A 52 17.07 -15.66 -1.97
N LEU A 53 16.45 -16.74 -1.49
CA LEU A 53 15.99 -17.87 -2.29
C LEU A 53 14.66 -17.53 -2.95
N LEU A 54 14.73 -17.15 -4.22
CA LEU A 54 13.52 -16.87 -4.97
C LEU A 54 12.71 -18.13 -5.33
N PRO A 55 11.38 -18.00 -5.44
CA PRO A 55 10.56 -19.03 -6.03
C PRO A 55 11.02 -19.33 -7.47
N SER A 56 10.93 -20.61 -7.84
CA SER A 56 11.30 -21.08 -9.18
C SER A 56 10.41 -20.43 -10.23
N GLN A 57 10.99 -19.86 -11.27
CA GLN A 57 10.23 -19.33 -12.40
C GLN A 57 9.62 -20.47 -13.23
N VAL A 58 8.35 -20.33 -13.62
CA VAL A 58 7.68 -21.26 -14.54
C VAL A 58 8.08 -20.90 -15.96
N ARG A 59 8.69 -21.84 -16.68
CA ARG A 59 9.06 -21.68 -18.10
C ARG A 59 8.27 -22.66 -18.96
N LYS A 60 7.86 -22.22 -20.14
CA LYS A 60 7.11 -23.06 -21.08
C LYS A 60 8.06 -23.71 -22.10
N LEU A 61 7.89 -25.01 -22.33
CA LEU A 61 8.58 -25.78 -23.35
C LEU A 61 7.56 -26.16 -24.44
N GLY A 62 7.62 -25.47 -25.57
CA GLY A 62 6.67 -25.66 -26.67
C GLY A 62 5.23 -25.34 -26.28
N ARG A 63 4.27 -26.02 -26.92
CA ARG A 63 2.84 -25.73 -26.72
C ARG A 63 2.23 -26.37 -25.47
N GLN A 64 2.85 -27.43 -24.96
CA GLN A 64 2.19 -28.40 -24.08
C GLN A 64 2.96 -28.77 -22.80
N ALA A 65 4.20 -28.32 -22.62
CA ALA A 65 4.96 -28.56 -21.39
C ALA A 65 5.35 -27.25 -20.70
N SER A 66 5.36 -27.25 -19.37
CA SER A 66 5.96 -26.21 -18.53
C SER A 66 6.83 -26.86 -17.46
N TYR A 67 7.94 -26.21 -17.11
CA TYR A 67 8.89 -26.67 -16.10
C TYR A 67 9.25 -25.55 -15.14
N LEU A 68 9.64 -25.92 -13.92
CA LEU A 68 10.14 -24.99 -12.92
C LEU A 68 11.65 -24.84 -13.09
N ALA A 69 12.13 -23.60 -13.22
CA ALA A 69 13.55 -23.30 -13.23
C ALA A 69 14.16 -23.54 -11.84
N PRO A 70 15.42 -23.97 -11.74
CA PRO A 70 16.08 -24.15 -10.44
C PRO A 70 16.08 -22.83 -9.65
N ARG A 71 15.82 -22.91 -8.34
CA ARG A 71 15.93 -21.75 -7.44
C ARG A 71 17.38 -21.32 -7.39
N ARG A 72 17.63 -20.03 -7.66
CA ARG A 72 18.95 -19.43 -7.50
C ARG A 72 18.89 -18.43 -6.34
N PRO A 73 19.79 -18.55 -5.34
CA PRO A 73 19.92 -17.51 -4.34
C PRO A 73 20.49 -16.26 -4.99
N ILE A 74 19.98 -15.10 -4.59
CA ILE A 74 20.51 -13.80 -4.97
C ILE A 74 20.79 -13.00 -3.71
N LYS A 75 21.81 -12.15 -3.74
CA LYS A 75 22.04 -11.15 -2.69
C LYS A 75 21.11 -9.97 -2.94
N THR A 76 20.17 -9.70 -2.05
CA THR A 76 19.24 -8.56 -2.14
C THR A 76 18.85 -8.09 -0.75
N SER A 77 18.27 -6.89 -0.64
CA SER A 77 17.77 -6.40 0.65
C SER A 77 16.62 -7.26 1.18
N VAL A 78 16.36 -7.24 2.48
CA VAL A 78 15.22 -7.96 3.09
C VAL A 78 13.90 -7.51 2.46
N GLY A 79 13.70 -6.20 2.29
CA GLY A 79 12.49 -5.66 1.65
C GLY A 79 12.28 -6.18 0.24
N ASP A 80 13.34 -6.16 -0.58
CA ASP A 80 13.27 -6.69 -1.95
C ASP A 80 13.01 -8.20 -1.97
N CYS A 81 13.51 -8.96 -0.99
CA CYS A 81 13.26 -10.39 -0.89
C CYS A 81 11.81 -10.70 -0.53
N GLU A 82 11.25 -9.98 0.44
CA GLU A 82 9.86 -10.13 0.90
C GLU A 82 8.86 -9.78 -0.20
N ILE A 83 9.07 -8.66 -0.91
CA ILE A 83 8.23 -8.25 -2.05
C ILE A 83 8.21 -9.32 -3.15
N ARG A 84 9.34 -10.00 -3.36
CA ARG A 84 9.50 -11.06 -4.36
C ARG A 84 9.03 -12.43 -3.87
N GLY A 85 8.61 -12.53 -2.60
CA GLY A 85 8.12 -13.76 -1.97
C GLY A 85 9.19 -14.85 -1.85
N GLY A 86 10.46 -14.45 -1.69
CA GLY A 86 11.57 -15.37 -1.46
C GLY A 86 11.73 -15.71 0.02
N GLU A 87 12.53 -16.74 0.30
CA GLU A 87 12.96 -17.10 1.65
C GLU A 87 14.38 -16.58 1.85
N TYR A 88 14.67 -15.97 2.99
CA TYR A 88 16.02 -15.48 3.33
C TYR A 88 16.71 -16.48 4.28
N VAL A 89 18.00 -16.70 4.07
CA VAL A 89 18.86 -17.60 4.89
C VAL A 89 20.14 -16.90 5.33
#